data_AF-A0A3A8SNT1-F1
#
_entry.id   AF-A0A3A8SNT1-F1
#
_cell.length_a   1.000
_cell.length_b   1.000
_cell.length_c   1.000
_cell.angle_alpha   90.00
_cell.angle_beta   90.00
_cell.angle_gamma   90.00
#
_symmetry.space_group_name_H-M   'P 1'
#
loop_
_entity.id
_entity.type
_entity.pdbx_description
1 polymer ?
#
loop_
_entity_poly.entity_id
_entity_poly.type
_entity_poly.pdbx_seq_one_letter_code
_entity_poly.pdbx_strand_id
1 'polypeptide(L)'
;MSSSQIGLLTVPALPRCALCHSAGLNKTCPRCTTSRRRFYTPPPPPGPDALDAIDAIAARQAQQAAHAARLERWTALGRPVRVALIGCSKSKARHPAPAAQLYTGTLFRASLRYAHRTFAPDDVLILSARHHLVPPETVLEPYDYTLSKLGKRERASWATRVASALQLRFGTLPCEALFLAGASYELPWALLPRWTVSKPLARTPGFQRRISFLNEQP
;
A
#
# COMPACT_ATOMS: atom_id res chain seq x y z
N MET A 1 0.80 0.39 -22.48
CA MET A 1 -0.43 1.20 -22.39
C MET A 1 -1.48 0.53 -23.24
N SER A 2 -2.20 -0.44 -22.69
CA SER A 2 -3.22 -1.18 -23.44
C SER A 2 -4.53 -0.41 -23.33
N SER A 3 -4.86 0.36 -24.37
CA SER A 3 -6.18 0.93 -24.53
C SER A 3 -7.17 -0.22 -24.66
N SER A 4 -7.96 -0.46 -23.62
CA SER A 4 -9.11 -1.35 -23.70
C SER A 4 -10.04 -0.81 -24.80
N GLN A 5 -9.99 -1.43 -25.98
CA GLN A 5 -11.02 -1.26 -27.00
C GLN A 5 -12.31 -1.78 -26.41
N ILE A 6 -13.14 -0.88 -25.89
CA ILE A 6 -14.56 -1.13 -25.71
C ILE A 6 -15.07 -1.38 -27.13
N GLY A 7 -15.28 -2.64 -27.49
CA GLY A 7 -15.88 -2.99 -28.75
C GLY A 7 -17.20 -2.25 -28.88
N LEU A 8 -17.33 -1.41 -29.90
CA LEU A 8 -18.61 -0.82 -30.26
C LEU A 8 -19.58 -1.98 -30.46
N LEU A 9 -20.57 -2.09 -29.58
CA LEU A 9 -21.67 -3.02 -29.78
C LEU A 9 -22.27 -2.70 -31.15
N THR A 10 -22.14 -3.60 -32.11
CA THR A 10 -22.83 -3.49 -33.39
C THR A 10 -24.31 -3.59 -33.11
N VAL A 11 -24.97 -2.44 -32.94
CA VAL A 11 -26.42 -2.39 -32.69
C VAL A 11 -27.11 -2.76 -34.00
N PRO A 12 -27.87 -3.88 -34.05
CA PRO A 12 -28.57 -4.27 -35.26
C PRO A 12 -29.58 -3.20 -35.66
N ALA A 13 -29.73 -2.97 -36.96
CA ALA A 13 -30.70 -2.01 -37.49
C ALA A 13 -32.12 -2.41 -37.05
N LEU A 14 -32.90 -1.43 -36.59
CA LEU A 14 -34.28 -1.68 -36.18
C LEU A 14 -35.12 -2.06 -37.42
N PRO A 15 -35.96 -3.10 -37.34
CA PRO A 15 -36.89 -3.43 -38.41
C PRO A 15 -37.92 -2.29 -38.60
N ARG A 16 -38.50 -2.21 -39.80
CA ARG A 16 -39.51 -1.18 -40.10
C ARG A 16 -40.69 -1.29 -39.13
N CYS A 17 -41.17 -0.13 -38.67
CA CYS A 17 -42.31 -0.09 -37.76
C CYS A 17 -43.58 -0.62 -38.43
N ALA A 18 -44.24 -1.62 -37.86
CA ALA A 18 -45.49 -2.14 -38.41
C ALA A 18 -46.70 -1.19 -38.30
N LEU A 19 -46.55 0.02 -37.72
CA LEU A 19 -47.60 1.05 -37.69
C LEU A 19 -47.32 2.22 -38.65
N CYS A 20 -46.07 2.69 -38.73
CA CYS A 20 -45.72 3.86 -39.55
C CYS A 20 -44.74 3.57 -40.68
N HIS A 21 -44.32 2.30 -40.85
CA HIS A 21 -43.40 1.78 -41.85
C HIS A 21 -42.02 2.45 -41.97
N SER A 22 -41.71 3.42 -41.10
CA SER A 22 -40.41 4.09 -41.07
C SER A 22 -39.27 3.10 -40.79
N ALA A 23 -38.14 3.31 -41.48
CA ALA A 23 -36.90 2.57 -41.28
C ALA A 23 -36.13 3.12 -40.05
N GLY A 24 -36.80 3.16 -38.90
CA GLY A 24 -36.29 3.74 -37.66
C GLY A 24 -37.41 4.09 -36.67
N LEU A 25 -37.09 4.86 -35.62
CA LEU A 25 -38.07 5.32 -34.65
C LEU A 25 -38.64 6.68 -35.05
N ASN A 26 -39.89 6.70 -35.53
CA ASN A 26 -40.63 7.93 -35.79
C ASN A 26 -41.20 8.53 -34.48
N LYS A 27 -40.86 9.79 -34.18
CA LYS A 27 -41.28 10.48 -32.94
C LYS A 27 -42.79 10.78 -32.87
N THR A 28 -43.48 10.84 -34.01
CA THR A 28 -44.93 11.10 -34.06
C THR A 28 -45.78 9.82 -34.06
N CYS A 29 -45.16 8.65 -34.23
CA CYS A 29 -45.86 7.37 -34.23
C CYS A 29 -45.97 6.80 -32.81
N PRO A 30 -47.18 6.53 -32.27
CA PRO A 30 -47.36 6.09 -30.87
C PRO A 30 -46.67 4.75 -30.57
N ARG A 31 -46.59 3.85 -31.56
CA ARG A 31 -45.85 2.57 -31.45
C ARG A 31 -44.34 2.81 -31.35
N CYS A 32 -43.79 3.66 -32.22
CA CYS A 32 -42.37 4.03 -32.16
C CYS A 32 -42.04 4.82 -30.89
N THR A 33 -42.92 5.70 -30.41
CA THR A 33 -42.71 6.46 -29.18
C THR A 33 -42.67 5.54 -27.95
N THR A 34 -43.55 4.53 -27.90
CA THR A 34 -43.52 3.50 -26.85
C THR A 34 -42.26 2.65 -26.91
N SER A 35 -41.87 2.17 -28.10
CA SER A 35 -40.60 1.45 -28.31
C SER A 35 -39.40 2.30 -27.91
N ARG A 36 -39.39 3.60 -28.27
CA ARG A 36 -38.32 4.54 -27.92
C ARG A 36 -38.18 4.69 -26.41
N ARG A 37 -39.29 4.77 -25.66
CA ARG A 37 -39.24 4.76 -24.20
C ARG A 37 -38.66 3.44 -23.65
N ARG A 38 -38.98 2.29 -24.24
CA ARG A 38 -38.40 1.02 -23.79
C ARG A 38 -36.90 0.89 -24.07
N PHE A 39 -36.42 1.34 -25.23
CA PHE A 39 -35.02 1.16 -25.65
C PHE A 39 -34.09 2.32 -25.25
N TYR A 40 -34.64 3.53 -25.08
CA TYR A 40 -33.87 4.76 -24.84
C TYR A 40 -34.29 5.47 -23.55
N THR A 41 -34.96 4.79 -22.62
CA THR A 41 -34.94 5.31 -21.25
C THR A 41 -33.49 5.16 -20.78
N PRO A 42 -32.75 6.27 -20.58
CA PRO A 42 -31.41 6.15 -20.03
C PRO A 42 -31.56 5.40 -18.70
N PRO A 43 -30.64 4.47 -18.39
CA PRO A 43 -30.63 3.87 -17.07
C PRO A 43 -30.62 5.01 -16.04
N PRO A 44 -31.32 4.87 -14.90
CA PRO A 44 -31.23 5.86 -13.85
C PRO A 44 -29.76 6.11 -13.53
N PRO A 45 -29.38 7.35 -13.15
CA PRO A 45 -28.01 7.62 -12.75
C PRO A 45 -27.60 6.58 -11.69
N PRO A 46 -26.33 6.14 -11.72
CA PRO A 46 -25.85 5.16 -10.76
C PRO A 46 -26.19 5.63 -9.34
N GLY A 47 -26.74 4.72 -8.54
CA GLY A 47 -27.00 5.00 -7.12
C GLY A 47 -25.68 5.23 -6.36
N PRO A 48 -25.76 5.71 -5.11
CA PRO A 48 -24.58 6.00 -4.29
C PRO A 48 -23.62 4.81 -4.19
N ASP A 49 -24.12 3.58 -4.01
CA ASP A 49 -23.31 2.37 -3.95
C ASP A 49 -22.49 2.11 -5.24
N ALA A 50 -23.06 2.44 -6.40
CA ALA A 50 -22.39 2.29 -7.69
C ALA A 50 -21.34 3.38 -7.91
N LEU A 51 -21.58 4.59 -7.41
CA LEU A 51 -20.58 5.67 -7.40
C LEU A 51 -19.41 5.33 -6.47
N ASP A 52 -19.70 4.86 -5.25
CA ASP A 52 -18.69 4.40 -4.28
C ASP A 52 -17.83 3.26 -4.86
N ALA A 53 -18.46 2.33 -5.61
CA ALA A 53 -17.74 1.26 -6.30
C ALA A 53 -16.82 1.80 -7.41
N ILE A 54 -17.27 2.79 -8.18
CA ILE A 54 -16.46 3.45 -9.22
C ILE A 54 -15.25 4.16 -8.57
N ASP A 55 -15.49 4.91 -7.49
CA ASP A 55 -14.44 5.61 -6.76
C ASP A 55 -13.43 4.64 -6.12
N ALA A 56 -13.90 3.51 -5.58
CA ALA A 56 -13.03 2.46 -5.05
C ALA A 56 -12.17 1.81 -6.16
N ILE A 57 -12.72 1.62 -7.36
CA ILE A 57 -11.96 1.13 -8.53
C ILE A 57 -10.89 2.15 -8.92
N ALA A 58 -11.26 3.42 -9.04
CA ALA A 58 -10.34 4.50 -9.39
C ALA A 58 -9.20 4.64 -8.37
N ALA A 59 -9.51 4.60 -7.06
CA ALA A 59 -8.52 4.62 -5.98
C ALA A 59 -7.55 3.43 -6.05
N ARG A 60 -8.06 2.22 -6.35
CA ARG A 60 -7.22 1.03 -6.54
C ARG A 60 -6.29 1.15 -7.74
N GLN A 61 -6.79 1.65 -8.86
CA GLN A 61 -5.98 1.90 -10.06
C GLN A 61 -4.89 2.93 -9.79
N ALA A 62 -5.20 4.02 -9.10
CA ALA A 62 -4.22 5.03 -8.69
C ALA A 62 -3.14 4.44 -7.77
N GLN A 63 -3.52 3.61 -6.80
CA GLN A 63 -2.57 2.92 -5.92
C GLN A 63 -1.67 1.96 -6.70
N GLN A 64 -2.22 1.21 -7.66
CA GLN A 64 -1.45 0.31 -8.53
C GLN A 64 -0.47 1.07 -9.41
N ALA A 65 -0.89 2.18 -10.02
CA ALA A 65 -0.03 3.04 -10.83
C ALA A 65 1.11 3.65 -10.01
N ALA A 66 0.82 4.15 -8.80
CA ALA A 66 1.83 4.69 -7.90
C ALA A 66 2.85 3.62 -7.45
N HIS A 67 2.39 2.39 -7.23
CA HIS A 67 3.26 1.26 -6.92
C HIS A 67 4.15 0.88 -8.11
N ALA A 68 3.59 0.78 -9.32
CA ALA A 68 4.34 0.50 -10.54
C ALA A 68 5.43 1.55 -10.80
N ALA A 69 5.09 2.84 -10.72
CA ALA A 69 6.03 3.94 -10.89
C ALA A 69 7.17 3.92 -9.85
N ARG A 70 6.89 3.46 -8.63
CA ARG A 70 7.91 3.27 -7.58
C ARG A 70 8.86 2.12 -7.93
N LEU A 71 8.34 0.99 -8.41
CA LEU A 71 9.18 -0.13 -8.86
C LEU A 71 10.05 0.26 -10.06
N GLU A 72 9.51 0.98 -11.04
CA GLU A 72 10.28 1.49 -12.18
C GLU A 72 11.43 2.39 -11.73
N ARG A 73 11.16 3.34 -10.83
CA ARG A 73 12.18 4.23 -10.26
C ARG A 73 13.30 3.47 -9.58
N TRP A 74 12.97 2.48 -8.76
CA TRP A 74 13.96 1.68 -8.05
C TRP A 74 14.73 0.74 -8.98
N THR A 75 14.07 0.21 -10.01
CA THR A 75 14.74 -0.57 -11.07
C THR A 75 15.79 0.28 -11.78
N ALA A 76 15.47 1.54 -12.07
CA ALA A 76 16.37 2.48 -12.73
C ALA A 76 17.62 2.86 -11.89
N LEU A 77 17.65 2.57 -10.59
CA LEU A 77 18.83 2.81 -9.76
C LEU A 77 20.02 1.91 -10.13
N GLY A 78 19.79 0.76 -10.76
CA GLY A 78 20.86 -0.18 -11.14
C GLY A 78 21.61 -0.83 -9.97
N ARG A 79 21.12 -0.66 -8.74
CA ARG A 79 21.68 -1.25 -7.50
C ARG A 79 20.55 -1.80 -6.61
N PRO A 80 20.84 -2.63 -5.59
CA PRO A 80 19.84 -3.02 -4.61
C PRO A 80 19.18 -1.81 -3.94
N VAL A 81 17.88 -1.93 -3.70
CA VAL A 81 17.07 -0.89 -3.03
C VAL A 81 17.45 -0.86 -1.55
N ARG A 82 17.84 0.31 -1.05
CA ARG A 82 18.23 0.49 0.34
C ARG A 82 16.99 0.77 1.18
N VAL A 83 16.66 -0.15 2.08
CA VAL A 83 15.44 -0.11 2.90
C VAL A 83 15.79 -0.03 4.38
N ALA A 84 15.35 1.02 5.07
CA ALA A 84 15.47 1.08 6.52
C ALA A 84 14.23 0.46 7.18
N LEU A 85 14.43 -0.57 8.01
CA LEU A 85 13.37 -1.23 8.77
C LEU A 85 13.52 -0.89 10.25
N ILE A 86 12.61 -0.10 10.80
CA ILE A 86 12.75 0.50 12.13
C ILE A 86 11.66 -0.03 13.06
N GLY A 87 12.04 -0.58 14.21
CA GLY A 87 11.09 -1.05 15.21
C GLY A 87 10.29 0.11 15.81
N CYS A 88 8.96 -0.03 15.89
CA CYS A 88 8.12 0.99 16.52
C CYS A 88 8.39 1.13 18.04
N SER A 89 7.94 2.25 18.64
CA SER A 89 8.06 2.48 20.08
C SER A 89 6.76 2.22 20.85
N LYS A 90 6.91 1.84 22.13
CA LYS A 90 5.78 1.79 23.07
C LYS A 90 5.16 3.18 23.24
N SER A 91 5.98 4.19 23.51
CA SER A 91 5.58 5.59 23.66
C SER A 91 5.03 6.14 22.34
N LYS A 92 3.87 6.79 22.43
CA LYS A 92 3.15 7.39 21.31
C LYS A 92 2.59 8.77 21.69
N ALA A 93 2.29 9.61 20.70
CA ALA A 93 1.47 10.80 20.88
C ALA A 93 0.04 10.41 21.32
N ARG A 94 -0.73 11.39 21.82
CA ARG A 94 -2.10 11.18 22.34
C ARG A 94 -3.20 11.37 21.30
N HIS A 95 -2.84 11.79 20.09
CA HIS A 95 -3.75 12.07 18.99
C HIS A 95 -3.27 11.37 17.71
N PRO A 96 -4.14 11.24 16.68
CA PRO A 96 -3.73 10.75 15.38
C PRO A 96 -2.58 11.59 14.81
N ALA A 97 -1.57 10.93 14.27
CA ALA A 97 -0.39 11.58 13.69
C ALA A 97 0.29 10.66 12.67
N PRO A 98 1.09 11.19 11.73
CA PRO A 98 1.98 10.39 10.89
C PRO A 98 2.83 9.47 11.75
N ALA A 99 3.07 8.22 11.33
CA ALA A 99 3.78 7.22 12.12
C ALA A 99 5.15 7.72 12.64
N ALA A 100 5.90 8.48 11.83
CA ALA A 100 7.18 9.08 12.24
C ALA A 100 7.06 10.09 13.39
N GLN A 101 5.89 10.72 13.56
CA GLN A 101 5.60 11.67 14.63
C GLN A 101 4.81 11.03 15.78
N LEU A 102 3.98 10.04 15.47
CA LEU A 102 3.21 9.28 16.45
C LEU A 102 4.14 8.58 17.42
N TYR A 103 5.17 7.88 16.95
CA TYR A 103 6.11 7.15 17.80
C TYR A 103 7.13 8.11 18.43
N THR A 104 7.07 8.28 19.75
CA THR A 104 7.86 9.29 20.47
C THR A 104 9.06 8.73 21.23
N GLY A 105 9.30 7.41 21.15
CA GLY A 105 10.41 6.76 21.87
C GLY A 105 11.78 7.25 21.42
N THR A 106 12.70 7.44 22.37
CA THR A 106 14.05 7.96 22.10
C THR A 106 14.85 7.04 21.16
N LEU A 107 14.79 5.73 21.36
CA LEU A 107 15.43 4.75 20.48
C LEU A 107 14.87 4.81 19.05
N PHE A 108 13.54 4.96 18.90
CA PHE A 108 12.90 5.08 17.58
C PHE A 108 13.39 6.32 16.83
N ARG A 109 13.40 7.48 17.49
CA ARG A 109 13.89 8.74 16.92
C ARG A 109 15.37 8.68 16.56
N ALA A 110 16.18 8.05 17.42
CA ALA A 110 17.60 7.84 17.15
C ALA A 110 17.81 6.91 15.94
N SER A 111 17.04 5.81 15.84
CA SER A 111 17.09 4.89 14.70
C SER A 111 16.70 5.57 13.38
N LEU A 112 15.64 6.38 13.37
CA LEU A 112 15.23 7.15 12.19
C LEU A 112 16.35 8.10 11.74
N ARG A 113 16.90 8.88 12.68
CA ARG A 113 18.00 9.81 12.38
C ARG A 113 19.23 9.08 11.85
N TYR A 114 19.63 7.98 12.50
CA TYR A 114 20.76 7.16 12.08
C TYR A 114 20.56 6.59 10.67
N ALA A 115 19.37 6.04 10.39
CA ALA A 115 19.05 5.51 9.06
C ALA A 115 19.21 6.58 7.97
N HIS A 116 18.66 7.78 8.17
CA HIS A 116 18.77 8.85 7.18
C HIS A 116 20.21 9.36 7.01
N ARG A 117 20.97 9.51 8.09
CA ARG A 117 22.34 10.04 8.05
C ARG A 117 23.34 9.06 7.45
N THR A 118 23.36 7.83 7.96
CA THR A 118 24.44 6.87 7.66
C THR A 118 24.08 5.95 6.51
N PHE A 119 22.78 5.66 6.32
CA PHE A 119 22.33 4.69 5.33
C PHE A 119 21.59 5.29 4.15
N ALA A 120 21.17 6.56 4.18
CA ALA A 120 20.50 7.24 3.06
C ALA A 120 19.53 6.33 2.27
N PRO A 121 18.48 5.79 2.91
CA PRO A 121 17.61 4.78 2.33
C PRO A 121 16.75 5.33 1.19
N ASP A 122 16.44 4.48 0.21
CA ASP A 122 15.44 4.76 -0.83
C ASP A 122 14.01 4.60 -0.31
N ASP A 123 13.83 3.83 0.77
CA ASP A 123 12.55 3.66 1.47
C ASP A 123 12.73 3.42 2.97
N VAL A 124 11.81 3.94 3.77
CA VAL A 124 11.82 3.80 5.24
C VAL A 124 10.51 3.19 5.68
N LEU A 125 10.58 2.13 6.49
CA LEU A 125 9.41 1.40 6.96
C LEU A 125 9.50 1.13 8.44
N ILE A 126 8.37 1.33 9.11
CA ILE A 126 8.23 1.13 10.54
C ILE A 126 7.58 -0.23 10.77
N LEU A 127 8.27 -1.08 11.52
CA LEU A 127 7.76 -2.36 11.99
C LEU A 127 6.85 -2.11 13.19
N SER A 128 5.55 -2.12 12.93
CA SER A 128 4.50 -1.90 13.91
C SER A 128 3.98 -3.22 14.47
N ALA A 129 3.90 -3.32 15.80
CA ALA A 129 3.30 -4.50 16.44
C ALA A 129 1.83 -4.74 16.01
N ARG A 130 1.05 -3.67 15.77
CA ARG A 130 -0.37 -3.76 15.39
C ARG A 130 -0.56 -3.71 13.87
N HIS A 131 0.17 -2.82 13.21
CA HIS A 131 -0.04 -2.50 11.80
C HIS A 131 0.97 -3.18 10.85
N HIS A 132 1.85 -4.04 11.39
CA HIS A 132 2.87 -4.78 10.66
C HIS A 132 3.93 -3.87 10.03
N LEU A 133 3.68 -3.34 8.84
CA LEU A 133 4.63 -2.57 8.05
C LEU A 133 4.00 -1.23 7.66
N VAL A 134 4.58 -0.12 8.11
CA VAL A 134 3.96 1.20 8.01
C VAL A 134 4.93 2.23 7.42
N PRO A 135 4.56 2.95 6.35
CA PRO A 135 5.27 4.15 5.90
C PRO A 135 5.28 5.28 6.96
N PRO A 136 6.37 6.05 7.10
CA PRO A 136 6.47 7.13 8.10
C PRO A 136 5.38 8.20 8.00
N GLU A 137 4.85 8.44 6.81
CA GLU A 137 3.80 9.42 6.49
C GLU A 137 2.38 8.92 6.81
N THR A 138 2.19 7.62 7.08
CA THR A 138 0.86 7.06 7.35
C THR A 138 0.33 7.58 8.67
N VAL A 139 -0.83 8.24 8.63
CA VAL A 139 -1.53 8.71 9.84
C VAL A 139 -2.10 7.50 10.58
N LEU A 140 -1.74 7.38 11.85
CA LEU A 140 -2.20 6.31 12.73
C LEU A 140 -2.79 6.90 14.01
N GLU A 141 -3.82 6.25 14.54
CA GLU A 141 -4.33 6.53 15.88
C GLU A 141 -3.43 5.92 16.96
N PRO A 142 -3.35 6.52 18.16
CA PRO A 142 -2.64 5.92 19.27
C PRO A 142 -3.24 4.58 19.69
N TYR A 143 -2.38 3.63 20.07
CA TYR A 143 -2.81 2.29 20.48
C TYR A 143 -1.85 1.68 21.51
N ASP A 144 -2.37 0.76 22.33
CA ASP A 144 -1.58 -0.07 23.24
C ASP A 144 -1.54 -1.53 22.79
N TYR A 145 -0.52 -1.86 22.01
CA TYR A 145 -0.29 -3.22 21.52
C TYR A 145 1.22 -3.44 21.37
N THR A 146 1.70 -4.61 21.79
CA THR A 146 3.13 -4.95 21.77
C THR A 146 3.34 -6.40 21.34
N LEU A 147 4.36 -6.61 20.51
CA LEU A 147 4.79 -7.93 20.05
C LEU A 147 5.29 -8.84 21.17
N SER A 148 5.76 -8.26 22.28
CA SER A 148 6.24 -9.03 23.43
C SER A 148 5.13 -9.80 24.14
N LYS A 149 3.88 -9.35 24.02
CA LYS A 149 2.69 -10.04 24.58
C LYS A 149 2.22 -11.20 23.69
N LEU A 150 2.72 -11.30 22.45
CA LEU A 150 2.33 -12.36 21.53
C LEU A 150 3.09 -13.65 21.82
N GLY A 151 2.35 -14.75 21.78
CA GLY A 151 2.90 -16.10 21.80
C GLY A 151 3.74 -16.39 20.56
N LYS A 152 4.51 -17.48 20.61
CA LYS A 152 5.45 -17.86 19.52
C LYS A 152 4.76 -17.97 18.15
N ARG A 153 3.57 -18.59 18.10
CA ARG A 153 2.80 -18.80 16.85
C ARG A 153 2.26 -17.49 16.27
N GLU A 154 1.75 -16.62 17.13
CA GLU A 154 1.22 -15.31 16.73
C GLU A 154 2.34 -14.41 16.21
N ARG A 155 3.49 -14.42 16.88
CA ARG A 155 4.68 -13.68 16.43
C ARG A 155 5.20 -14.19 15.09
N ALA A 156 5.21 -15.52 14.88
CA ALA A 156 5.56 -16.09 13.59
C ALA A 156 4.58 -15.66 12.50
N SER A 157 3.28 -15.67 12.79
CA SER A 157 2.24 -15.21 11.86
C SER A 157 2.39 -13.72 11.52
N TRP A 158 2.67 -12.88 12.52
CA TRP A 158 3.00 -11.47 12.33
C TRP A 158 4.23 -11.30 11.42
N ALA A 159 5.29 -12.07 11.68
CA ALA A 159 6.54 -11.96 10.91
C ALA A 159 6.36 -12.40 9.45
N THR A 160 5.57 -13.47 9.20
CA THR A 160 5.19 -13.89 7.85
C THR A 160 4.40 -12.81 7.14
N ARG A 161 3.44 -12.15 7.81
CA ARG A 161 2.67 -11.04 7.23
C ARG A 161 3.57 -9.87 6.81
N VAL A 162 4.56 -9.53 7.64
CA VAL A 162 5.55 -8.50 7.30
C VAL A 162 6.37 -8.93 6.08
N ALA A 163 6.86 -10.17 6.04
CA ALA A 163 7.63 -10.67 4.90
C ALA A 163 6.81 -10.63 3.59
N SER A 164 5.55 -11.05 3.62
CA SER A 164 4.65 -10.94 2.46
C SER A 164 4.41 -9.48 2.04
N ALA A 165 4.26 -8.57 3.01
CA ALA A 165 4.11 -7.14 2.69
C ALA A 165 5.36 -6.54 2.04
N LEU A 166 6.56 -6.96 2.47
CA LEU A 166 7.81 -6.57 1.83
C LEU A 166 7.90 -7.14 0.40
N GLN A 167 7.57 -8.41 0.19
CA GLN A 167 7.52 -9.00 -1.15
C GLN A 167 6.54 -8.28 -2.07
N LEU A 168 5.34 -7.95 -1.59
CA LEU A 168 4.36 -7.20 -2.38
C LEU A 168 4.85 -5.78 -2.71
N ARG A 169 5.55 -5.13 -1.79
CA ARG A 169 6.02 -3.74 -1.96
C ARG A 169 7.24 -3.61 -2.88
N PHE A 170 8.17 -4.56 -2.83
CA PHE A 170 9.42 -4.50 -3.60
C PHE A 170 9.44 -5.48 -4.78
N GLY A 171 8.43 -6.34 -4.90
CA GLY A 171 8.33 -7.35 -5.93
C GLY A 171 9.53 -8.28 -5.92
N THR A 172 10.21 -8.36 -7.05
CA THR A 172 11.42 -9.16 -7.22
C THR A 172 12.70 -8.34 -7.09
N LEU A 173 12.64 -7.05 -6.72
CA LEU A 173 13.86 -6.24 -6.65
C LEU A 173 14.82 -6.72 -5.55
N PRO A 174 16.15 -6.76 -5.81
CA PRO A 174 17.12 -7.00 -4.75
C PRO A 174 17.10 -5.83 -3.77
N CYS A 175 17.17 -6.12 -2.47
CA CYS A 175 17.08 -5.12 -1.41
C CYS A 175 18.25 -5.27 -0.43
N GLU A 176 18.80 -4.15 0.01
CA GLU A 176 19.71 -4.05 1.14
C GLU A 176 18.96 -3.42 2.30
N ALA A 177 18.79 -4.16 3.39
CA ALA A 177 18.04 -3.70 4.55
C ALA A 177 18.94 -3.32 5.71
N LEU A 178 18.71 -2.11 6.25
CA LEU A 178 19.19 -1.72 7.56
C LEU A 178 18.09 -2.00 8.60
N PHE A 179 18.29 -3.03 9.42
CA PHE A 179 17.32 -3.48 10.40
C PHE A 179 17.63 -2.93 11.81
N LEU A 180 16.86 -1.93 12.21
CA LEU A 180 16.96 -1.21 13.48
C LEU A 180 15.76 -1.54 14.38
N ALA A 181 15.55 -2.82 14.63
CA ALA A 181 14.52 -3.31 15.55
C ALA A 181 15.09 -4.33 16.55
N GLY A 182 14.41 -4.51 17.67
CA GLY A 182 14.77 -5.50 18.67
C GLY A 182 14.47 -6.93 18.22
N ALA A 183 15.03 -7.92 18.91
CA ALA A 183 14.87 -9.35 18.59
C ALA A 183 13.41 -9.84 18.54
N SER A 184 12.47 -9.13 19.19
CA SER A 184 11.03 -9.45 19.10
C SER A 184 10.43 -9.22 17.71
N TYR A 185 11.11 -8.47 16.85
CA TYR A 185 10.69 -8.12 15.48
C TYR A 185 11.35 -8.99 14.41
N GLU A 186 12.08 -10.05 14.82
CA GLU A 186 12.81 -10.91 13.90
C GLU A 186 11.90 -11.42 12.76
N LEU A 187 12.39 -11.31 11.52
CA LEU A 187 11.65 -11.68 10.32
C LEU A 187 12.18 -13.00 9.75
N PRO A 188 11.35 -13.77 9.03
CA PRO A 188 11.77 -15.01 8.39
C PRO A 188 12.58 -14.69 7.12
N TRP A 189 13.84 -14.25 7.25
CA TRP A 189 14.69 -13.83 6.12
C TRP A 189 14.88 -14.90 5.05
N ALA A 190 14.72 -16.18 5.39
CA ALA A 190 14.68 -17.27 4.42
C ALA A 190 13.56 -17.13 3.36
N LEU A 191 12.46 -16.43 3.69
CA LEU A 191 11.38 -16.09 2.75
C LEU A 191 11.72 -14.87 1.87
N LEU A 192 12.82 -14.18 2.16
CA LEU A 192 13.26 -12.96 1.47
C LEU A 192 14.67 -13.19 0.88
N PRO A 193 14.84 -14.14 -0.06
CA PRO A 193 16.17 -14.57 -0.52
C PRO A 193 16.96 -13.49 -1.28
N ARG A 194 16.27 -12.45 -1.77
CA ARG A 194 16.89 -11.31 -2.46
C ARG A 194 17.21 -10.12 -1.54
N TRP A 195 17.11 -10.34 -0.23
CA TRP A 195 17.37 -9.33 0.79
C TRP A 195 18.68 -9.63 1.51
N THR A 196 19.60 -8.67 1.50
CA THR A 196 20.75 -8.64 2.41
C THR A 196 20.38 -7.78 3.62
N VAL A 197 20.76 -8.20 4.83
CA VAL A 197 20.30 -7.51 6.05
C VAL A 197 21.46 -7.22 6.99
N SER A 198 21.62 -5.95 7.34
CA SER A 198 22.48 -5.50 8.43
C SER A 198 21.66 -5.29 9.70
N LYS A 199 22.13 -5.81 10.83
CA LYS A 199 21.47 -5.70 12.15
C LYS A 199 22.39 -5.09 13.22
N PRO A 200 22.73 -3.78 13.15
CA PRO A 200 23.69 -3.18 14.07
C PRO A 200 23.29 -3.33 15.54
N LEU A 201 21.99 -3.21 15.84
CA LEU A 201 21.46 -3.28 17.21
C LEU A 201 21.48 -4.70 17.81
N ALA A 202 21.71 -5.74 17.02
CA ALA A 202 21.83 -7.11 17.50
C ALA A 202 23.13 -7.31 18.33
N ARG A 203 24.19 -6.57 17.99
CA ARG A 203 25.50 -6.64 18.66
C ARG A 203 25.65 -5.65 19.83
N THR A 204 24.66 -4.79 20.04
CA THR A 204 24.65 -3.76 21.08
C THR A 204 23.51 -4.04 22.07
N PRO A 205 23.73 -4.89 23.08
CA PRO A 205 22.72 -5.17 24.10
C PRO A 205 22.53 -3.95 25.02
N GLY A 206 21.30 -3.78 25.49
CA GLY A 206 20.93 -2.69 26.43
C GLY A 206 20.47 -1.41 25.74
N PHE A 207 19.43 -0.80 26.30
CA PHE A 207 18.78 0.38 25.73
C PHE A 207 19.74 1.57 25.58
N GLN A 208 20.48 1.89 26.63
CA GLN A 208 21.39 3.05 26.63
C GLN A 208 22.53 2.87 25.62
N ARG A 209 23.17 1.69 25.59
CA ARG A 209 24.25 1.40 24.64
C ARG A 209 23.79 1.50 23.19
N ARG A 210 22.56 1.08 22.89
CA ARG A 210 21.97 1.24 21.55
C ARG A 210 21.81 2.70 21.17
N ILE A 211 21.34 3.54 22.09
CA ILE A 211 21.18 4.97 21.84
C ILE A 211 22.54 5.64 21.63
N SER A 212 23.52 5.37 22.49
CA SER A 212 24.90 5.86 22.32
C SER A 212 25.47 5.46 20.96
N PHE A 213 25.39 4.18 20.62
CA PHE A 213 25.81 3.68 19.31
C PHE A 213 25.13 4.43 18.16
N LEU A 214 23.82 4.62 18.18
CA LEU A 214 23.11 5.32 17.09
C LEU A 214 23.44 6.82 17.00
N ASN A 215 23.92 7.43 18.09
CA ASN A 215 24.25 8.86 18.14
C ASN A 215 25.71 9.15 17.78
N GLU A 216 26.62 8.24 18.13
CA GLU A 216 28.08 8.38 17.96
C GLU A 216 28.55 8.08 16.54
N GLN A 217 27.70 7.45 15.72
CA GLN A 217 28.05 7.14 14.34
C GLN A 217 27.90 8.40 13.45
N PRO A 218 28.86 8.63 12.53
CA PRO A 218 28.83 9.77 11.61
C PRO A 218 27.61 9.76 10.68
#